data_AF-A0A7S3X2R9-F1
#
_entry.id   AF-A0A7S3X2R9-F1
#
_cell.length_a   1.000
_cell.length_b   1.000
_cell.length_c   1.000
_cell.angle_alpha   90.00
_cell.angle_beta   90.00
_cell.angle_gamma   90.00
#
_symmetry.space_group_name_H-M   'P 1'
#
loop_
_entity.id
_entity.type
_entity.pdbx_description
1 polymer ?
#
loop_
_entity_poly.entity_id
_entity_poly.type
_entity_poly.pdbx_seq_one_letter_code
_entity_poly.pdbx_strand_id
1 'polypeptide(L)'
;MVALLLLVLALSAPFGVASLGLPSRAVASISRASLPVMAAGPVGIRRFLGDLEFLGPCRFVVQGNGAILEAVGAFDDLRVSNTPNGMLATVSVEKDFECHIKTWQVKAATFVTKEGAEGKQLYIVRLLDADDTSLLSVILHSGSDGYEEGAVEFWNQLKDRFGEKVELTTIEKEAQ
;
A
#
# COMPACT_ATOMS: atom_id res chain seq x y z
N MET A 1 41.32 0.66 -28.61
CA MET A 1 40.92 0.12 -27.28
C MET A 1 39.49 -0.37 -27.43
N VAL A 2 39.31 -1.70 -27.42
CA VAL A 2 38.04 -2.38 -27.71
C VAL A 2 37.22 -2.44 -26.42
N ALA A 3 36.02 -1.85 -26.44
CA ALA A 3 35.06 -1.95 -25.35
C ALA A 3 34.41 -3.34 -25.37
N LEU A 4 34.67 -4.11 -24.33
CA LEU A 4 34.16 -5.46 -24.12
C LEU A 4 32.68 -5.39 -23.74
N LEU A 5 31.81 -5.71 -24.69
CA LEU A 5 30.37 -5.86 -24.52
C LEU A 5 30.11 -7.21 -23.84
N LEU A 6 29.76 -7.22 -22.56
CA LEU A 6 29.35 -8.43 -21.83
C LEU A 6 27.83 -8.61 -21.96
N LEU A 7 27.44 -9.39 -22.96
CA LEU A 7 26.09 -9.90 -23.17
C LEU A 7 25.90 -11.16 -22.29
N VAL A 8 25.10 -11.07 -21.24
CA VAL A 8 24.68 -12.24 -20.45
C VAL A 8 23.34 -12.74 -21.00
N LEU A 9 23.39 -13.78 -21.82
CA LEU A 9 22.24 -14.57 -22.24
C LEU A 9 21.88 -15.55 -21.12
N ALA A 10 20.87 -15.23 -20.32
CA ALA A 10 20.24 -16.18 -19.42
C ALA A 10 19.10 -16.89 -20.15
N LEU A 11 19.38 -18.11 -20.64
CA LEU A 11 18.35 -19.08 -20.99
C LEU A 11 17.64 -19.53 -19.70
N SER A 12 16.37 -19.18 -19.57
CA SER A 12 15.47 -19.80 -18.59
C SER A 12 14.29 -20.42 -19.33
N ALA A 13 14.12 -21.73 -19.14
CA ALA A 13 13.04 -22.53 -19.68
C ALA A 13 11.69 -22.12 -19.06
N PRO A 14 10.55 -22.31 -19.76
CA PRO A 14 9.25 -21.99 -19.21
C PRO A 14 8.85 -23.06 -18.19
N PHE A 15 8.98 -22.74 -16.90
CA PHE A 15 8.22 -23.46 -15.88
C PHE A 15 6.76 -22.99 -15.99
N GLY A 16 5.90 -23.88 -16.47
CA GLY A 16 4.45 -23.67 -16.46
C GLY A 16 3.97 -23.56 -15.01
N VAL A 17 3.63 -22.34 -14.60
CA VAL A 17 2.88 -22.10 -13.37
C VAL A 17 1.41 -22.30 -13.72
N ALA A 18 0.82 -23.36 -13.19
CA ALA A 18 -0.63 -23.53 -13.23
C ALA A 18 -1.27 -22.36 -12.48
N SER A 19 -1.95 -21.48 -13.23
CA SER A 19 -2.78 -20.41 -12.69
C SER A 19 -3.97 -21.04 -11.97
N LEU A 20 -3.83 -21.28 -10.66
CA LEU A 20 -4.97 -21.53 -9.78
C LEU A 20 -5.76 -20.22 -9.71
N GLY A 21 -6.87 -20.17 -10.46
CA GLY A 21 -7.79 -19.05 -10.45
C GLY A 21 -8.26 -18.77 -9.02
N LEU A 22 -7.93 -17.58 -8.53
CA LEU A 22 -8.54 -17.06 -7.32
C LEU A 22 -10.05 -16.91 -7.56
N PRO A 23 -10.90 -17.26 -6.58
CA PRO A 23 -12.32 -16.98 -6.70
C PRO A 23 -12.51 -15.46 -6.79
N SER A 24 -13.04 -15.01 -7.93
CA SER A 24 -13.53 -13.65 -8.11
C SER A 24 -14.60 -13.40 -7.05
N ARG A 25 -14.23 -12.68 -5.99
CA ARG A 25 -15.15 -12.23 -4.96
C ARG A 25 -15.82 -10.99 -5.52
N ALA A 26 -17.14 -11.04 -5.66
CA ALA A 26 -17.92 -9.88 -6.08
C ALA A 26 -17.63 -8.72 -5.13
N VAL A 27 -16.94 -7.70 -5.64
CA VAL A 27 -16.79 -6.41 -4.97
C VAL A 27 -18.20 -5.86 -4.82
N ALA A 28 -18.64 -5.68 -3.58
CA ALA A 28 -19.89 -5.01 -3.31
C ALA A 28 -19.83 -3.65 -4.01
N SER A 29 -20.74 -3.42 -4.96
CA SER A 29 -20.90 -2.13 -5.63
C SER A 29 -20.95 -1.04 -4.57
N ILE A 30 -19.84 -0.30 -4.41
CA ILE A 30 -19.77 0.81 -3.48
C ILE A 30 -20.61 1.91 -4.11
N SER A 31 -21.87 1.93 -3.73
CA SER A 31 -22.80 3.01 -4.04
C SER A 31 -22.24 4.30 -3.46
N ARG A 32 -21.56 5.08 -4.31
CA ARG A 32 -21.35 6.55 -4.33
C ARG A 32 -21.49 7.30 -3.01
N ALA A 33 -21.04 6.75 -1.90
CA ALA A 33 -21.01 7.40 -0.61
C ALA A 33 -19.82 8.35 -0.65
N SER A 34 -20.09 9.58 -1.07
CA SER A 34 -19.16 10.70 -1.02
C SER A 34 -18.57 10.76 0.38
N LEU A 35 -17.31 10.36 0.44
CA LEU A 35 -16.46 10.42 1.61
C LEU A 35 -16.48 11.86 2.14
N PRO A 36 -16.92 12.13 3.40
CA PRO A 36 -16.98 13.49 3.92
C PRO A 36 -15.57 14.10 3.89
N VAL A 37 -15.46 15.30 3.30
CA VAL A 37 -14.25 16.13 3.35
C VAL A 37 -14.09 16.62 4.78
N MET A 38 -13.07 16.13 5.47
CA MET A 38 -12.79 16.54 6.84
C MET A 38 -11.85 17.75 6.84
N ALA A 39 -12.12 18.70 7.75
CA ALA A 39 -11.28 19.85 7.99
C ALA A 39 -9.86 19.43 8.43
N ALA A 40 -8.87 20.29 8.16
CA ALA A 40 -7.42 20.11 8.32
C ALA A 40 -6.94 19.92 9.79
N GLY A 41 -7.52 18.96 10.51
CA GLY A 41 -7.03 18.46 11.78
C GLY A 41 -6.08 17.27 11.58
N PRO A 42 -5.29 16.92 12.60
CA PRO A 42 -4.39 15.76 12.52
C PRO A 42 -5.21 14.48 12.33
N VAL A 43 -4.84 13.68 11.33
CA VAL A 43 -5.54 12.43 11.00
C VAL A 43 -5.00 11.31 11.88
N GLY A 44 -5.89 10.60 12.59
CA GLY A 44 -5.51 9.45 13.39
C GLY A 44 -4.99 8.32 12.51
N ILE A 45 -3.80 7.79 12.79
CA ILE A 45 -3.15 6.77 11.96
C ILE A 45 -3.98 5.49 11.83
N ARG A 46 -4.68 5.07 12.88
CA ARG A 46 -5.56 3.90 12.82
C ARG A 46 -6.67 4.09 11.77
N ARG A 47 -7.31 5.26 11.81
CA ARG A 47 -8.35 5.62 10.84
C ARG A 47 -7.78 5.68 9.43
N PHE A 48 -6.61 6.31 9.26
CA PHE A 48 -5.96 6.37 7.95
C PHE A 48 -5.69 4.98 7.37
N LEU A 49 -5.10 4.08 8.16
CA LEU A 49 -4.83 2.70 7.72
C LEU A 49 -6.12 1.92 7.45
N GLY A 50 -7.18 2.15 8.22
CA GLY A 50 -8.50 1.55 7.98
C GLY A 50 -9.15 2.04 6.68
N ASP A 51 -8.99 3.32 6.34
CA ASP A 51 -9.48 3.87 5.06
C ASP A 51 -8.77 3.24 3.84
N LEU A 52 -7.62 2.55 4.00
CA LEU A 52 -6.93 1.85 2.92
C LEU A 52 -7.56 0.49 2.55
N GLU A 53 -8.52 -0.02 3.33
CA GLU A 53 -9.20 -1.31 3.10
C GLU A 53 -9.75 -1.44 1.68
N PHE A 54 -10.31 -0.36 1.12
CA PHE A 54 -10.95 -0.39 -0.20
C PHE A 54 -9.99 -0.19 -1.38
N LEU A 55 -8.67 -0.21 -1.16
CA LEU A 55 -7.70 -0.22 -2.26
C LEU A 55 -7.57 -1.60 -2.92
N GLY A 56 -8.13 -2.65 -2.30
CA GLY A 56 -7.97 -4.02 -2.76
C GLY A 56 -6.51 -4.49 -2.64
N PRO A 57 -6.09 -5.46 -3.47
CA PRO A 57 -4.73 -5.98 -3.47
C PRO A 57 -3.70 -4.90 -3.75
N CYS A 58 -2.73 -4.81 -2.86
CA CYS A 58 -1.60 -3.91 -2.89
C CYS A 58 -0.30 -4.70 -2.78
N ARG A 59 0.75 -4.20 -3.43
CA ARG A 59 2.12 -4.60 -3.20
C ARG A 59 2.70 -3.79 -2.05
N PHE A 60 3.02 -4.48 -0.97
CA PHE A 60 3.70 -3.94 0.20
C PHE A 60 5.19 -4.03 -0.03
N VAL A 61 5.88 -2.89 -0.01
CA VAL A 61 7.31 -2.79 -0.27
C VAL A 61 8.00 -2.16 0.93
N VAL A 62 8.88 -2.93 1.56
CA VAL A 62 9.76 -2.47 2.63
C VAL A 62 11.19 -2.49 2.10
N GLN A 63 11.84 -1.32 2.14
CA GLN A 63 13.22 -1.15 1.71
C GLN A 63 14.13 -1.08 2.94
N GLY A 64 14.99 -2.07 3.10
CA GLY A 64 16.07 -2.06 4.07
C GLY A 64 17.39 -1.61 3.44
N ASN A 65 18.45 -1.54 4.24
CA ASN A 65 19.76 -1.06 3.80
C ASN A 65 20.48 -2.00 2.81
N GLY A 66 20.11 -3.28 2.77
CA GLY A 66 20.77 -4.28 1.90
C GLY A 66 19.80 -5.16 1.11
N ALA A 67 18.49 -4.97 1.27
CA ALA A 67 17.47 -5.76 0.60
C ALA A 67 16.17 -4.97 0.50
N ILE A 68 15.38 -5.31 -0.52
CA ILE A 68 13.99 -4.88 -0.66
C ILE A 68 13.14 -6.14 -0.56
N LEU A 69 12.09 -6.09 0.24
CA LEU A 69 11.09 -7.14 0.32
C LEU A 69 9.76 -6.61 -0.21
N GLU A 70 9.20 -7.36 -1.14
CA GLU A 70 7.90 -7.08 -1.75
C GLU A 70 6.97 -8.26 -1.53
N ALA A 71 5.74 -8.00 -1.12
CA ALA A 71 4.69 -9.02 -1.04
C ALA A 71 3.35 -8.41 -1.47
N VAL A 72 2.44 -9.25 -1.98
CA VAL A 72 1.08 -8.84 -2.29
C VAL A 72 0.18 -9.14 -1.09
N GLY A 73 -0.63 -8.18 -0.68
CA GLY A 73 -1.68 -8.34 0.32
C GLY A 73 -2.73 -7.25 0.24
N ALA A 74 -3.63 -7.17 1.20
CA ALA A 74 -4.69 -6.14 1.23
C ALA A 74 -4.85 -5.63 2.67
N PHE A 75 -5.45 -4.45 2.84
CA PHE A 75 -5.76 -3.91 4.17
C PHE A 75 -7.01 -4.54 4.80
N ASP A 76 -7.63 -5.49 4.11
CA ASP A 76 -8.69 -6.36 4.60
C ASP A 76 -8.30 -6.98 5.95
N ASP A 77 -9.20 -6.92 6.93
CA ASP A 77 -8.97 -7.44 8.29
C ASP A 77 -7.77 -6.82 9.04
N LEU A 78 -7.55 -5.51 8.90
CA LEU A 78 -6.53 -4.78 9.67
C LEU A 78 -6.69 -5.02 11.18
N ARG A 79 -5.73 -5.70 11.79
CA ARG A 79 -5.70 -5.96 13.23
C ARG A 79 -4.87 -4.92 13.95
N VAL A 80 -5.28 -4.55 15.15
CA VAL A 80 -4.52 -3.64 16.01
C VAL A 80 -4.27 -4.27 17.38
N SER A 81 -3.07 -4.04 17.90
CA SER A 81 -2.68 -4.48 19.25
C SER A 81 -1.88 -3.38 19.94
N ASN A 82 -1.97 -3.29 21.27
CA ASN A 82 -1.18 -2.35 22.05
C ASN A 82 0.13 -3.03 22.50
N THR A 83 1.25 -2.34 22.31
CA THR A 83 2.57 -2.75 22.78
C THR A 83 3.12 -1.68 23.74
N PRO A 84 4.20 -1.96 24.50
CA PRO A 84 4.83 -0.93 25.34
C PRO A 84 5.28 0.33 24.58
N ASN A 85 5.54 0.21 23.27
CA ASN A 85 5.98 1.32 22.42
C ASN A 85 4.82 2.06 21.72
N GLY A 86 3.58 1.55 21.82
CA GLY A 86 2.40 2.07 21.15
C GLY A 86 1.63 1.02 20.36
N MET A 87 0.67 1.48 19.54
CA MET A 87 -0.19 0.63 18.73
C MET A 87 0.60 -0.03 17.57
N LEU A 88 0.48 -1.34 17.43
CA LEU A 88 1.00 -2.11 16.31
C LEU A 88 -0.17 -2.52 15.42
N ALA A 89 -0.14 -2.07 14.17
CA ALA A 89 -1.12 -2.45 13.16
C ALA A 89 -0.57 -3.62 12.33
N THR A 90 -1.41 -4.62 12.06
CA THR A 90 -1.01 -5.85 11.40
C THR A 90 -1.92 -6.15 10.22
N VAL A 91 -1.32 -6.37 9.06
CA VAL A 91 -1.94 -6.92 7.87
C VAL A 91 -1.42 -8.34 7.67
N SER A 92 -2.29 -9.29 7.32
CA SER A 92 -1.86 -10.65 6.99
C SER A 92 -2.63 -11.21 5.81
N VAL A 93 -1.94 -12.02 5.02
CA VAL A 93 -2.57 -12.85 3.99
C VAL A 93 -2.31 -14.29 4.37
N GLU A 94 -3.37 -14.97 4.79
CA GLU A 94 -3.33 -16.37 5.20
C GLU A 94 -2.19 -16.65 6.21
N LYS A 95 -1.28 -17.59 5.89
CA LYS A 95 -0.13 -17.97 6.73
C LYS A 95 1.22 -17.54 6.15
N ASP A 96 1.23 -17.04 4.92
CA ASP A 96 2.46 -16.87 4.14
C ASP A 96 3.00 -15.43 4.19
N PHE A 97 2.17 -14.47 4.58
CA PHE A 97 2.57 -13.07 4.69
C PHE A 97 1.96 -12.39 5.92
N GLU A 98 2.80 -11.67 6.64
CA GLU A 98 2.39 -10.78 7.71
C GLU A 98 3.24 -9.49 7.67
N CYS A 99 2.57 -8.35 7.70
CA CYS A 99 3.18 -7.04 7.74
C CYS A 99 2.78 -6.34 9.04
N HIS A 100 3.79 -5.98 9.83
CA HIS A 100 3.60 -5.23 11.08
C HIS A 100 4.03 -3.78 10.90
N ILE A 101 3.09 -2.87 11.08
CA ILE A 101 3.28 -1.43 10.97
C ILE A 101 3.38 -0.86 12.39
N LYS A 102 4.59 -0.41 12.75
CA LYS A 102 4.87 0.29 14.01
C LYS A 102 4.33 1.72 13.93
N THR A 103 3.06 1.89 14.31
CA THR A 103 2.35 3.16 14.05
C THR A 103 2.97 4.35 14.78
N TRP A 104 3.69 4.13 15.88
CA TRP A 104 4.43 5.20 16.58
C TRP A 104 5.61 5.76 15.78
N GLN A 105 6.12 5.04 14.77
CA GLN A 105 7.20 5.51 13.89
C GLN A 105 6.68 6.26 12.67
N VAL A 106 5.44 6.03 12.27
CA VAL A 106 4.84 6.68 11.09
C VAL A 106 4.35 8.07 11.48
N LYS A 107 4.84 9.10 10.78
CA LYS A 107 4.52 10.51 11.03
C LYS A 107 3.68 11.14 9.93
N ALA A 108 3.82 10.67 8.70
CA ALA A 108 3.03 11.15 7.58
C ALA A 108 2.72 10.04 6.59
N ALA A 109 1.76 10.29 5.70
CA ALA A 109 1.58 9.52 4.49
C ALA A 109 1.60 10.43 3.26
N THR A 110 2.07 9.91 2.12
CA THR A 110 2.06 10.63 0.84
C THR A 110 1.44 9.79 -0.27
N PHE A 111 0.70 10.46 -1.15
CA PHE A 111 0.08 9.88 -2.35
C PHE A 111 0.92 10.25 -3.57
N VAL A 112 1.59 9.25 -4.15
CA VAL A 112 2.55 9.43 -5.24
C VAL A 112 2.14 8.60 -6.46
N THR A 113 2.17 9.23 -7.63
CA THR A 113 2.08 8.56 -8.92
C THR A 113 3.47 8.45 -9.53
N LYS A 114 3.88 7.26 -10.00
CA LYS A 114 5.14 7.06 -10.75
C LYS A 114 4.94 6.28 -12.03
N GLU A 115 5.67 6.62 -13.08
CA GLU A 115 5.74 5.76 -14.26
C GLU A 115 6.54 4.49 -13.89
N GLY A 116 5.91 3.34 -14.08
CA GLY A 116 6.48 2.02 -13.86
C GLY A 116 7.06 1.43 -15.15
N ALA A 117 7.39 0.13 -15.10
CA ALA A 117 7.83 -0.59 -16.29
C ALA A 117 6.76 -0.54 -17.39
N GLU A 118 7.19 -0.49 -18.65
CA GLU A 118 6.31 -0.50 -19.83
C GLU A 118 5.32 0.69 -19.89
N GLY A 119 5.63 1.80 -19.23
CA GLY A 119 4.80 3.01 -19.23
C GLY A 119 3.55 2.91 -18.34
N LYS A 120 3.43 1.87 -17.51
CA LYS A 120 2.29 1.71 -16.61
C LYS A 120 2.37 2.70 -15.45
N GLN A 121 1.33 3.51 -15.26
CA GLN A 121 1.22 4.41 -14.12
C GLN A 121 1.02 3.62 -12.82
N LEU A 122 1.94 3.75 -11.86
CA LEU A 122 1.84 3.24 -10.49
C LEU A 122 1.16 4.27 -9.58
N TYR A 123 0.31 3.78 -8.69
CA TYR A 123 -0.37 4.55 -7.63
C TYR A 123 0.13 4.06 -6.28
N ILE A 124 0.76 4.96 -5.51
CA ILE A 124 1.55 4.59 -4.32
C ILE A 124 1.09 5.42 -3.12
N VAL A 125 0.81 4.77 -2.00
CA VAL A 125 0.75 5.39 -0.68
C VAL A 125 2.05 5.07 0.06
N ARG A 126 2.79 6.09 0.50
CA ARG A 126 4.01 5.88 1.31
C ARG A 126 3.76 6.30 2.74
N LEU A 127 4.05 5.42 3.69
CA LEU A 127 4.12 5.74 5.10
C LEU A 127 5.54 6.22 5.42
N LEU A 128 5.64 7.41 6.00
CA LEU A 128 6.92 8.10 6.23
C LEU A 128 7.22 8.20 7.72
N ASP A 129 8.51 8.19 8.07
CA ASP A 129 8.98 8.53 9.42
C ASP A 129 9.14 10.04 9.63
N ALA A 130 9.77 10.43 10.74
CA ALA A 130 9.98 11.83 11.10
C ALA A 130 10.97 12.58 10.18
N ASP A 131 11.79 11.84 9.44
CA ASP A 131 12.80 12.37 8.52
C ASP A 131 12.32 12.29 7.07
N ASP A 132 11.01 12.11 6.85
CA ASP A 132 10.37 11.91 5.54
C ASP A 132 10.91 10.68 4.78
N THR A 133 11.52 9.72 5.48
CA THR A 133 12.00 8.47 4.89
C THR A 133 10.86 7.45 4.83
N SER A 134 10.76 6.74 3.70
CA SER A 134 9.70 5.74 3.49
C SER A 134 9.93 4.50 4.35
N LEU A 135 9.02 4.26 5.30
CA LEU A 135 8.97 3.03 6.11
C LEU A 135 8.27 1.88 5.36
N LEU A 136 7.21 2.20 4.62
CA LEU A 136 6.43 1.25 3.83
C LEU A 136 5.87 1.97 2.61
N SER A 137 6.03 1.38 1.42
CA SER A 137 5.28 1.77 0.23
C SER A 137 4.19 0.73 -0.04
N VAL A 138 2.96 1.21 -0.19
CA VAL A 138 1.78 0.45 -0.59
C VAL A 138 1.45 0.85 -2.01
N ILE A 139 1.67 -0.05 -2.95
CA ILE A 139 1.45 0.20 -4.39
C ILE A 139 0.21 -0.57 -4.80
N LEU A 140 -0.75 0.03 -5.51
CA LEU A 140 -1.85 -0.74 -6.09
C LEU A 140 -1.29 -1.91 -6.92
N HIS A 141 -1.81 -3.12 -6.71
CA HIS A 141 -1.36 -4.28 -7.45
C HIS A 141 -2.13 -4.37 -8.79
N SER A 142 -1.40 -4.28 -9.91
CA SER A 142 -1.98 -4.54 -11.24
C SER A 142 -1.79 -6.00 -11.63
N GLY A 143 -2.88 -6.71 -11.88
CA GLY A 143 -2.87 -8.04 -12.50
C GLY A 143 -2.65 -7.96 -14.01
N SER A 144 -2.89 -9.07 -14.71
CA SER A 144 -2.87 -9.14 -16.18
C SER A 144 -3.88 -8.20 -16.83
N ASP A 145 -5.05 -8.05 -16.19
CA ASP A 145 -6.18 -7.26 -16.70
C ASP A 145 -6.14 -5.79 -16.22
N GLY A 146 -5.06 -5.39 -15.55
CA GLY A 146 -4.89 -4.04 -14.98
C GLY A 146 -5.19 -4.00 -13.48
N TYR A 147 -5.58 -2.81 -13.00
CA TYR A 147 -6.01 -2.63 -11.61
C TYR A 147 -7.42 -3.17 -11.42
N GLU A 148 -7.73 -3.58 -10.18
CA GLU A 148 -9.11 -3.93 -9.82
C GLU A 148 -10.06 -2.75 -10.04
N GLU A 149 -11.31 -3.06 -10.41
CA GLU A 149 -12.34 -2.06 -10.70
C GLU A 149 -12.54 -1.13 -9.49
N GLY A 150 -12.43 0.19 -9.70
CA GLY A 150 -12.62 1.18 -8.64
C GLY A 150 -11.39 1.46 -7.78
N ALA A 151 -10.32 0.66 -7.85
CA ALA A 151 -9.15 0.83 -6.99
C ALA A 151 -8.42 2.17 -7.24
N VAL A 152 -8.28 2.56 -8.52
CA VAL A 152 -7.65 3.83 -8.90
C VAL A 152 -8.53 5.02 -8.53
N GLU A 153 -9.84 4.91 -8.76
CA GLU A 153 -10.82 5.93 -8.38
C GLU A 153 -10.82 6.15 -6.87
N PHE A 154 -10.79 5.07 -6.08
CA PHE A 154 -10.74 5.15 -4.63
C PHE A 154 -9.42 5.72 -4.12
N TRP A 155 -8.29 5.33 -4.72
CA TRP A 155 -6.99 5.93 -4.43
C TRP A 155 -7.00 7.45 -4.65
N ASN A 156 -7.58 7.91 -5.77
CA ASN A 156 -7.72 9.34 -6.05
C ASN A 156 -8.64 10.04 -5.04
N GLN A 157 -9.74 9.41 -4.62
CA GLN A 157 -10.61 9.95 -3.57
C GLN A 157 -9.88 10.11 -2.23
N LEU A 158 -9.04 9.14 -1.85
CA LEU A 158 -8.21 9.27 -0.65
C LEU A 158 -7.21 10.42 -0.78
N LYS A 159 -6.54 10.54 -1.93
CA LYS A 159 -5.64 11.66 -2.22
C LYS A 159 -6.37 13.01 -2.16
N ASP A 160 -7.56 13.11 -2.75
CA ASP A 160 -8.36 14.34 -2.74
C ASP A 160 -8.83 14.69 -1.32
N ARG A 161 -9.18 13.68 -0.53
CA ARG A 161 -9.60 13.83 0.86
C ARG A 161 -8.46 14.29 1.78
N PHE A 162 -7.29 13.65 1.67
CA PHE A 162 -6.18 13.84 2.62
C PHE A 162 -5.12 14.83 2.12
N GLY A 163 -5.15 15.17 0.83
CA GLY A 163 -4.07 15.90 0.16
C GLY A 163 -2.92 14.99 -0.27
N GLU A 164 -1.93 15.58 -0.95
CA GLU A 164 -0.75 14.82 -1.43
C GLU A 164 0.12 14.30 -0.29
N LYS A 165 0.15 15.02 0.83
CA LYS A 165 0.81 14.65 2.08
C LYS A 165 -0.12 14.94 3.24
N VAL A 166 -0.24 13.99 4.16
CA VAL A 166 -1.04 14.10 5.38
C VAL A 166 -0.20 13.76 6.61
N GLU A 167 -0.22 14.64 7.60
CA GLU A 167 0.39 14.38 8.91
C GLU A 167 -0.52 13.46 9.74
N LEU A 168 0.09 12.43 10.32
CA LEU A 168 -0.59 11.37 11.05
C LEU A 168 -0.27 11.45 12.54
N THR A 169 -1.30 11.28 13.36
CA THR A 169 -1.17 11.23 14.82
C THR A 169 -1.56 9.87 15.36
N THR A 170 -0.90 9.46 16.44
CA THR A 170 -1.27 8.27 17.22
C THR A 170 -2.40 8.55 18.22
N ILE A 171 -2.81 9.81 18.38
CA ILE A 171 -3.88 10.19 19.30
C ILE A 171 -5.21 10.05 18.56
N GLU A 172 -5.99 9.03 18.92
CA GLU A 172 -7.40 9.03 18.57
C GLU A 172 -8.09 10.13 19.38
N LYS A 173 -8.44 11.25 18.74
CA LYS A 173 -9.45 12.12 19.32
C LYS A 173 -10.77 11.36 19.21
N GLU A 174 -11.27 10.85 20.33
CA GLU A 174 -12.66 10.42 20.43
C GLU A 174 -13.52 11.60 19.95
N ALA A 175 -14.20 11.43 18.82
CA ALA A 175 -15.22 12.37 18.40
C ALA A 175 -16.34 12.26 19.45
N GLN A 176 -16.49 13.32 20.23
CA GLN A 176 -17.52 13.46 21.25
C GLN A 176 -18.89 13.70 20.63
#